data_AF-A0A317Q1V2-F1
#
_entry.id   AF-A0A317Q1V2-F1
#
_cell.length_a   1.000
_cell.length_b   1.000
_cell.length_c   1.000
_cell.angle_alpha   90.00
_cell.angle_beta   90.00
_cell.angle_gamma   90.00
#
_symmetry.space_group_name_H-M   'P 1'
#
loop_
_entity.id
_entity.type
_entity.pdbx_description
1 polymer ?
#
loop_
_entity_poly.entity_id
_entity_poly.type
_entity_poly.pdbx_seq_one_letter_code
_entity_poly.pdbx_strand_id
1 'polypeptide(L)'
;MLASRARQQGHVSVFIIPVLAAILLLLLGAISQSVKLQQRWHVQTAADNMAMSAAVLMAREMNLQALINRARISNQLLAAQLLGFRSWFAMTSKVVNKIATVLRFVPPLTKPMHALIRVIRQVDQAVEQMVKLGLIAQQSLDNVYTLTQVAIRASFGLLIPSTLTKIAQHHGLSEQAWQLLGGSGLTDFHPAWAIYLRPTSSNSDDGRLEQIMRASTDPFTEFRSYLWADIPLIKVPKKGGAELRVDSRGKWHWQALDTVTLEVKGVANYSLGWGAATKGNRITHIGKEDFGHSGGKGAKRRRDVHKKALRTQRKLGNSVGPLRYIDRRDFAPSEWPAVIVRFAGAVAKAGVSFSRPSSLFPREDRIQEQANLFNPLWQAELQSLTPQNKLILSQVNHVDAQSNSQN
;
A
#
# COMPACT_ATOMS: atom_id res chain seq x y z
N MET A 1 40.12 11.05 -99.54
CA MET A 1 39.35 11.11 -98.28
C MET A 1 40.30 10.82 -97.12
N LEU A 2 40.76 11.86 -96.42
CA LEU A 2 41.64 11.73 -95.25
C LEU A 2 40.87 12.24 -94.03
N ALA A 3 40.53 11.34 -93.10
CA ALA A 3 39.88 11.68 -91.84
C ALA A 3 40.95 12.21 -90.86
N SER A 4 40.87 13.50 -90.51
CA SER A 4 41.71 14.11 -89.49
C SER A 4 41.25 13.66 -88.10
N ARG A 5 42.07 12.87 -87.40
CA ARG A 5 41.89 12.61 -85.96
C ARG A 5 42.22 13.88 -85.17
N ALA A 6 41.19 14.50 -84.59
CA ALA A 6 41.36 15.59 -83.64
C ALA A 6 42.06 15.06 -82.37
N ARG A 7 43.23 15.63 -82.05
CA ARG A 7 43.98 15.35 -80.82
C ARG A 7 43.25 16.05 -79.66
N GLN A 8 42.49 15.30 -78.86
CA GLN A 8 41.92 15.79 -77.61
C GLN A 8 43.05 16.13 -76.62
N GLN A 9 43.11 17.40 -76.19
CA GLN A 9 44.08 17.87 -75.21
C GLN A 9 43.49 17.75 -73.79
N GLY A 10 44.22 17.06 -72.90
CA GLY A 10 43.80 16.63 -71.56
C GLY A 10 43.76 17.72 -70.49
N HIS A 11 43.00 18.80 -70.71
CA HIS A 11 42.83 19.89 -69.72
C HIS A 11 41.70 19.65 -68.73
N VAL A 12 40.75 18.78 -69.07
CA VAL A 12 39.59 18.43 -68.21
C VAL A 12 40.04 17.72 -66.93
N SER A 13 41.11 16.94 -66.99
CA SER A 13 41.68 16.20 -65.87
C SER A 13 42.19 17.12 -64.76
N VAL A 14 42.73 18.30 -65.10
CA VAL A 14 43.32 19.24 -64.13
C VAL A 14 42.25 19.87 -63.22
N PHE A 15 41.03 20.07 -63.73
CA PHE A 15 39.92 20.61 -62.95
C PHE A 15 39.08 19.54 -62.26
N ILE A 16 38.96 18.34 -62.84
CA ILE A 16 38.15 17.26 -62.26
C ILE A 16 38.83 16.62 -61.03
N ILE A 17 40.16 16.44 -61.05
CA ILE A 17 40.91 15.83 -59.94
C ILE A 17 40.72 16.59 -58.60
N PRO A 18 40.90 17.92 -58.50
CA PRO A 18 40.70 18.64 -57.24
C PRO A 18 39.24 18.65 -56.80
N VAL A 19 38.28 18.66 -57.73
CA VAL A 19 36.84 18.54 -57.39
C VAL A 19 36.51 17.16 -56.84
N LEU A 20 37.01 16.08 -57.47
CA LEU A 20 36.87 14.72 -56.96
C LEU A 20 37.55 14.54 -55.61
N ALA A 21 38.74 15.13 -55.42
CA ALA A 21 39.45 15.14 -54.13
C ALA A 21 38.64 15.88 -53.05
N ALA A 22 38.05 17.03 -53.37
CA ALA A 22 37.18 17.77 -52.45
C ALA A 22 35.91 16.97 -52.09
N ILE A 23 35.28 16.32 -53.07
CA ILE A 23 34.11 15.45 -52.83
C ILE A 23 34.50 14.26 -51.94
N LEU A 24 35.66 13.63 -52.20
CA LEU A 24 36.16 12.51 -51.40
C LEU A 24 36.41 12.95 -49.94
N LEU A 25 37.01 14.12 -49.73
CA LEU A 25 37.21 14.69 -48.39
C LEU A 25 35.89 14.96 -47.67
N LEU A 26 34.89 15.50 -48.37
CA LEU A 26 33.55 15.71 -47.81
C LEU A 26 32.87 14.39 -47.43
N LEU A 27 32.98 13.36 -48.27
CA LEU A 27 32.43 12.03 -48.00
C LEU A 27 33.12 11.36 -46.79
N LEU A 28 34.45 11.43 -46.69
CA LEU A 28 35.20 10.96 -45.53
C LEU A 28 34.77 11.70 -44.25
N GLY A 29 34.60 13.02 -44.35
CA GLY A 29 34.04 13.85 -43.28
C GLY A 29 32.66 13.39 -42.84
N ALA A 30 31.75 13.15 -43.79
CA ALA A 30 30.39 12.68 -43.51
C ALA A 30 30.35 11.29 -42.88
N ILE A 31 31.18 10.34 -43.35
CA ILE A 31 31.28 8.99 -42.76
C ILE A 31 31.79 9.08 -41.32
N SER A 32 32.83 9.88 -41.06
CA SER A 32 33.37 10.06 -39.71
C SER A 32 32.35 10.65 -38.74
N GLN A 33 31.49 11.57 -39.21
CA GLN A 33 30.40 12.13 -38.44
C GLN A 33 29.30 11.10 -38.21
N SER A 34 28.98 10.29 -39.21
CA SER A 34 28.00 9.21 -39.11
C SER A 34 28.38 8.19 -38.04
N VAL A 35 29.64 7.73 -38.04
CA VAL A 35 30.14 6.78 -37.02
C VAL A 35 30.06 7.38 -35.61
N LYS A 36 30.44 8.66 -35.44
CA LYS A 36 30.31 9.36 -34.14
C LYS A 36 28.86 9.48 -33.68
N LEU A 37 27.94 9.78 -34.61
CA LEU A 37 26.51 9.86 -34.32
C LEU A 37 25.95 8.49 -33.93
N GLN A 38 26.33 7.43 -34.63
CA GLN A 38 25.94 6.06 -34.29
C GLN A 38 26.40 5.66 -32.89
N GLN A 39 27.66 5.93 -32.54
CA GLN A 39 28.18 5.65 -31.20
C GLN A 39 27.41 6.41 -30.11
N ARG A 40 27.17 7.71 -30.30
CA ARG A 40 26.38 8.52 -29.35
C ARG A 40 24.95 8.02 -29.22
N TRP A 41 24.30 7.68 -30.34
CA TRP A 41 22.94 7.16 -30.35
C TRP A 41 22.84 5.80 -29.64
N HIS A 42 23.84 4.93 -29.80
CA HIS A 42 23.91 3.65 -29.10
C HIS A 42 24.02 3.81 -27.58
N VAL A 43 24.92 4.68 -27.10
CA VAL A 43 25.07 4.96 -25.66
C VAL A 43 23.81 5.65 -25.10
N GLN A 44 23.19 6.56 -25.86
CA GLN A 44 21.93 7.18 -25.46
C GLN A 44 20.79 6.15 -25.34
N THR A 45 20.67 5.25 -26.31
CA THR A 45 19.66 4.17 -26.27
C THR A 45 19.87 3.26 -25.06
N ALA A 46 21.13 2.93 -24.74
CA ALA A 46 21.44 2.16 -23.54
C ALA A 46 21.06 2.92 -22.26
N ALA A 47 21.37 4.22 -22.19
CA ALA A 47 20.99 5.08 -21.06
C ALA A 47 19.47 5.15 -20.87
N ASP A 48 18.71 5.33 -21.96
CA ASP A 48 17.25 5.40 -21.94
C ASP A 48 16.62 4.07 -21.49
N ASN A 49 17.12 2.94 -22.02
CA ASN A 49 16.70 1.60 -21.60
C ASN A 49 16.99 1.33 -20.12
N MET A 50 18.16 1.75 -19.64
CA MET A 50 18.54 1.63 -18.23
C MET A 50 17.66 2.50 -17.33
N ALA A 51 17.48 3.77 -17.67
CA ALA A 51 16.65 4.68 -16.89
C ALA A 51 15.20 4.17 -16.80
N MET A 52 14.61 3.78 -17.94
CA MET A 52 13.27 3.23 -17.98
C MET A 52 13.15 1.93 -17.17
N SER A 53 14.14 1.04 -17.26
CA SER A 53 14.14 -0.21 -16.48
C SER A 53 14.24 0.04 -14.97
N ALA A 54 15.04 1.02 -14.55
CA ALA A 54 15.11 1.44 -13.16
C ALA A 54 13.75 1.98 -12.68
N ALA A 55 13.10 2.83 -13.47
CA ALA A 55 11.76 3.34 -13.17
C ALA A 55 10.71 2.22 -13.08
N VAL A 56 10.76 1.21 -13.95
CA VAL A 56 9.87 0.03 -13.89
C VAL A 56 10.06 -0.73 -12.58
N LEU A 57 11.31 -0.95 -12.15
CA LEU A 57 11.61 -1.61 -10.89
C LEU A 57 11.18 -0.78 -9.67
N MET A 58 11.40 0.54 -9.70
CA MET A 58 10.91 1.47 -8.68
C MET A 58 9.38 1.42 -8.56
N ALA A 59 8.66 1.51 -9.68
CA ALA A 59 7.21 1.42 -9.71
C ALA A 59 6.72 0.07 -9.16
N ARG A 60 7.39 -1.03 -9.52
CA ARG A 60 7.07 -2.37 -9.01
C ARG A 60 7.28 -2.46 -7.50
N GLU A 61 8.37 -1.91 -6.97
CA GLU A 61 8.60 -1.85 -5.53
C GLU A 61 7.48 -1.07 -4.83
N MET A 62 7.14 0.12 -5.30
CA MET A 62 6.06 0.94 -4.74
C MET A 62 4.71 0.21 -4.77
N ASN A 63 4.40 -0.47 -5.87
CA ASN A 63 3.17 -1.28 -6.01
C ASN A 63 3.15 -2.45 -5.02
N LEU A 64 4.27 -3.15 -4.83
CA LEU A 64 4.36 -4.21 -3.83
C LEU A 64 4.19 -3.66 -2.40
N GLN A 65 4.80 -2.51 -2.09
CA GLN A 65 4.62 -1.86 -0.79
C GLN A 65 3.15 -1.47 -0.57
N ALA A 66 2.47 -0.97 -1.61
CA ALA A 66 1.06 -0.64 -1.55
C ALA A 66 0.18 -1.88 -1.26
N LEU A 67 0.47 -3.00 -1.91
CA LEU A 67 -0.21 -4.27 -1.64
C LEU A 67 0.00 -4.75 -0.21
N ILE A 68 1.23 -4.66 0.32
CA ILE A 68 1.52 -5.06 1.71
C ILE A 68 0.81 -4.16 2.72
N ASN A 69 0.75 -2.84 2.48
CA ASN A 69 0.02 -1.92 3.33
C ASN A 69 -1.48 -2.26 3.36
N ARG A 70 -2.09 -2.53 2.20
CA ARG A 70 -3.51 -2.90 2.09
C ARG A 70 -3.81 -4.26 2.71
N ALA A 71 -2.90 -5.23 2.55
CA ALA A 71 -2.99 -6.53 3.20
C ALA A 71 -2.96 -6.39 4.73
N ARG A 72 -2.12 -5.49 5.26
CA ARG A 72 -2.06 -5.21 6.70
C ARG A 72 -3.34 -4.58 7.24
N ILE A 73 -3.91 -3.60 6.55
CA ILE A 73 -5.21 -3.02 6.94
C ILE A 73 -6.29 -4.11 6.95
N SER A 74 -6.31 -4.96 5.92
CA SER A 74 -7.26 -6.09 5.84
C SER A 74 -7.07 -7.09 6.97
N ASN A 75 -5.82 -7.38 7.35
CA ASN A 75 -5.48 -8.25 8.47
C ASN A 75 -5.98 -7.67 9.81
N GLN A 76 -5.90 -6.34 10.00
CA GLN A 76 -6.47 -5.66 11.16
C GLN A 76 -8.00 -5.64 11.15
N LEU A 77 -8.62 -5.45 9.97
CA LEU A 77 -10.07 -5.55 9.80
C LEU A 77 -10.57 -6.94 10.20
N LEU A 78 -9.87 -8.00 9.79
CA LEU A 78 -10.19 -9.37 10.17
C LEU A 78 -10.17 -9.56 11.70
N ALA A 79 -9.21 -8.96 12.41
CA ALA A 79 -9.19 -8.99 13.87
C ALA A 79 -10.46 -8.36 14.48
N ALA A 80 -10.89 -7.23 13.93
CA ALA A 80 -12.12 -6.54 14.34
C ALA A 80 -13.36 -7.42 14.08
N GLN A 81 -13.45 -8.03 12.90
CA GLN A 81 -14.54 -8.92 12.50
C GLN A 81 -14.61 -10.18 13.39
N LEU A 82 -13.48 -10.81 13.69
CA LEU A 82 -13.40 -11.98 14.57
C LEU A 82 -13.86 -11.66 16.00
N LEU A 83 -13.48 -10.50 16.54
CA LEU A 83 -13.93 -10.05 17.86
C LEU A 83 -15.42 -9.69 17.83
N GLY A 84 -15.88 -9.02 16.78
CA GLY A 84 -17.29 -8.73 16.54
C GLY A 84 -18.13 -10.01 16.50
N PHE A 85 -17.66 -11.02 15.78
CA PHE A 85 -18.28 -12.33 15.70
C PHE A 85 -18.31 -13.03 17.06
N ARG A 86 -17.21 -13.06 17.81
CA ARG A 86 -17.18 -13.63 19.18
C ARG A 86 -18.19 -12.95 20.09
N SER A 87 -18.23 -11.62 20.06
CA SER A 87 -19.12 -10.80 20.88
C SER A 87 -20.59 -11.07 20.54
N TRP A 88 -20.94 -10.99 19.25
CA TRP A 88 -22.29 -11.27 18.75
C TRP A 88 -22.73 -12.69 19.08
N PHE A 89 -21.87 -13.69 18.90
CA PHE A 89 -22.17 -15.07 19.21
C PHE A 89 -22.36 -15.28 20.73
N ALA A 90 -21.51 -14.68 21.57
CA ALA A 90 -21.65 -14.75 23.02
C ALA A 90 -22.97 -14.13 23.51
N MET A 91 -23.42 -13.06 22.84
CA MET A 91 -24.71 -12.42 23.09
C MET A 91 -25.86 -13.35 22.69
N THR A 92 -25.81 -13.88 21.48
CA THR A 92 -26.84 -14.76 20.91
C THR A 92 -27.00 -16.03 21.75
N SER A 93 -25.89 -16.68 22.10
CA SER A 93 -25.88 -17.85 22.98
C SER A 93 -26.55 -17.59 24.33
N LYS A 94 -26.38 -16.39 24.90
CA LYS A 94 -27.07 -16.01 26.16
C LYS A 94 -28.57 -15.81 25.95
N VAL A 95 -28.99 -15.18 24.85
CA VAL A 95 -30.42 -15.06 24.52
C VAL A 95 -31.06 -16.43 24.39
N VAL A 96 -30.46 -17.31 23.59
CA VAL A 96 -30.96 -18.68 23.37
C VAL A 96 -31.03 -19.45 24.68
N ASN A 97 -29.99 -19.41 25.51
CA ASN A 97 -30.00 -20.07 26.81
C ASN A 97 -31.12 -19.57 27.72
N LYS A 98 -31.40 -18.26 27.74
CA LYS A 98 -32.53 -17.71 28.51
C LYS A 98 -33.88 -18.16 27.98
N ILE A 99 -34.08 -18.09 26.67
CA ILE A 99 -35.32 -18.54 26.03
C ILE A 99 -35.54 -20.03 26.33
N ALA A 100 -34.52 -20.87 26.12
CA ALA A 100 -34.59 -22.29 26.40
C ALA A 100 -34.88 -22.57 27.90
N THR A 101 -34.33 -21.77 28.81
CA THR A 101 -34.60 -21.88 30.26
C THR A 101 -36.03 -21.51 30.63
N VAL A 102 -36.67 -20.59 29.90
CA VAL A 102 -38.08 -20.22 30.12
C VAL A 102 -38.99 -21.27 29.47
N LEU A 103 -38.71 -21.66 28.23
CA LEU A 103 -39.52 -22.64 27.49
C LEU A 103 -39.43 -24.06 28.05
N ARG A 104 -38.45 -24.38 28.89
CA ARG A 104 -38.38 -25.69 29.56
C ARG A 104 -39.60 -26.00 30.44
N PHE A 105 -40.29 -24.96 30.93
CA PHE A 105 -41.52 -25.09 31.74
C PHE A 105 -42.74 -25.44 30.89
N VAL A 106 -42.62 -25.41 29.57
CA VAL A 106 -43.64 -25.89 28.63
C VAL A 106 -43.34 -27.37 28.33
N PRO A 107 -44.12 -28.34 28.84
CA PRO A 107 -43.78 -29.76 28.79
C PRO A 107 -43.38 -30.32 27.40
N PRO A 108 -44.06 -29.99 26.28
CA PRO A 108 -43.65 -30.50 24.97
C PRO A 108 -42.30 -29.95 24.49
N LEU A 109 -41.82 -28.83 25.05
CA LEU A 109 -40.59 -28.16 24.61
C LEU A 109 -39.36 -28.55 25.44
N THR A 110 -39.49 -29.28 26.55
CA THR A 110 -38.36 -29.54 27.45
C THR A 110 -37.22 -30.33 26.79
N LYS A 111 -37.51 -31.46 26.14
CA LYS A 111 -36.51 -32.30 25.46
C LYS A 111 -35.76 -31.56 24.33
N PRO A 112 -36.43 -30.88 23.38
CA PRO A 112 -35.73 -30.14 22.34
C PRO A 112 -34.90 -28.97 22.89
N MET A 113 -35.36 -28.30 23.96
CA MET A 113 -34.57 -27.21 24.59
C MET A 113 -33.25 -27.71 25.21
N HIS A 114 -33.23 -28.89 25.83
CA HIS A 114 -31.97 -29.48 26.33
C HIS A 114 -30.99 -29.85 25.21
N ALA A 115 -31.49 -30.35 24.09
CA ALA A 115 -30.68 -30.60 22.90
C ALA A 115 -30.07 -29.28 22.36
N LEU A 116 -30.89 -28.24 22.25
CA LEU A 116 -30.46 -26.91 21.80
C LEU A 116 -29.35 -26.33 22.68
N ILE A 117 -29.48 -26.39 24.01
CA ILE A 117 -28.46 -25.88 24.95
C ILE A 117 -27.13 -26.64 24.81
N ARG A 118 -27.16 -27.95 24.54
CA ARG A 118 -25.92 -28.73 24.31
C ARG A 118 -25.23 -28.30 23.02
N VAL A 119 -25.99 -28.16 21.93
CA VAL A 119 -25.47 -27.72 20.63
C VAL A 119 -24.88 -26.31 20.73
N ILE A 120 -25.59 -25.34 21.32
CA ILE A 120 -25.08 -23.97 21.48
C ILE A 120 -23.76 -23.95 22.25
N ARG A 121 -23.61 -24.77 23.30
CA ARG A 121 -22.38 -24.83 24.09
C ARG A 121 -21.21 -25.41 23.30
N GLN A 122 -21.44 -26.46 22.51
CA GLN A 122 -20.41 -27.01 21.63
C GLN A 122 -19.98 -25.99 20.58
N VAL A 123 -20.95 -25.27 19.99
CA VAL A 123 -20.65 -24.22 19.01
C VAL A 123 -19.91 -23.03 19.66
N ASP A 124 -20.24 -22.59 20.88
CA ASP A 124 -19.50 -21.51 21.56
C ASP A 124 -18.02 -21.87 21.77
N GLN A 125 -17.74 -23.11 22.14
CA GLN A 125 -16.37 -23.60 22.29
C GLN A 125 -15.63 -23.62 20.94
N ALA A 126 -16.26 -24.14 19.88
CA ALA A 126 -15.69 -24.15 18.55
C ALA A 126 -15.43 -22.72 18.03
N VAL A 127 -16.40 -21.81 18.18
CA VAL A 127 -16.28 -20.39 17.81
C VAL A 127 -15.14 -19.72 18.57
N GLU A 128 -15.04 -19.95 19.89
CA GLU A 128 -13.96 -19.36 20.67
C GLU A 128 -12.58 -19.87 20.24
N GLN A 129 -12.45 -21.16 19.94
CA GLN A 129 -11.20 -21.74 19.42
C GLN A 129 -10.84 -21.17 18.05
N MET A 130 -11.79 -21.13 17.10
CA MET A 130 -11.57 -20.57 15.77
C MET A 130 -11.17 -19.09 15.83
N VAL A 131 -11.82 -18.30 16.70
CA VAL A 131 -11.45 -16.89 16.89
C VAL A 131 -10.05 -16.76 17.47
N LYS A 132 -9.68 -17.56 18.48
CA LYS A 132 -8.31 -17.53 19.04
C LYS A 132 -7.27 -17.92 17.99
N LEU A 133 -7.50 -18.99 17.25
CA LEU A 133 -6.61 -19.44 16.17
C LEU A 133 -6.49 -18.37 15.08
N GLY A 134 -7.61 -17.77 14.67
CA GLY A 134 -7.63 -16.67 13.72
C GLY A 134 -6.84 -15.46 14.19
N LEU A 135 -6.99 -15.06 15.47
CA LEU A 135 -6.23 -13.94 16.04
C LEU A 135 -4.72 -14.25 16.18
N ILE A 136 -4.34 -15.51 16.43
CA ILE A 136 -2.94 -15.95 16.42
C ILE A 136 -2.37 -15.87 15.01
N ALA A 137 -3.07 -16.43 14.02
CA ALA A 137 -2.65 -16.38 12.62
C ALA A 137 -2.51 -14.93 12.12
N GLN A 138 -3.50 -14.09 12.44
CA GLN A 138 -3.48 -12.65 12.16
C GLN A 138 -2.23 -11.98 12.75
N GLN A 139 -1.88 -12.27 14.01
CA GLN A 139 -0.69 -11.69 14.64
C GLN A 139 0.62 -12.15 13.99
N SER A 140 0.70 -13.41 13.56
CA SER A 140 1.85 -13.94 12.83
C SER A 140 2.04 -13.24 11.48
N LEU A 141 0.95 -12.96 10.77
CA LEU A 141 0.98 -12.24 9.49
C LEU A 141 1.52 -10.81 9.63
N ASP A 142 1.24 -10.10 10.73
CA ASP A 142 1.79 -8.75 10.95
C ASP A 142 3.34 -8.75 10.99
N ASN A 143 3.94 -9.77 11.61
CA ASN A 143 5.39 -9.96 11.64
C ASN A 143 5.94 -10.29 10.25
N VAL A 144 5.24 -11.18 9.53
CA VAL A 144 5.59 -11.54 8.15
C VAL A 144 5.56 -10.31 7.25
N TYR A 145 4.51 -9.49 7.30
CA TYR A 145 4.43 -8.27 6.50
C TYR A 145 5.59 -7.31 6.78
N THR A 146 5.97 -7.13 8.05
CA THR A 146 7.11 -6.28 8.41
C THR A 146 8.41 -6.83 7.83
N LEU A 147 8.65 -8.14 7.95
CA LEU A 147 9.81 -8.81 7.37
C LEU A 147 9.82 -8.69 5.84
N THR A 148 8.68 -8.93 5.20
CA THR A 148 8.51 -8.82 3.74
C THR A 148 8.82 -7.41 3.25
N GLN A 149 8.40 -6.35 3.95
CA GLN A 149 8.74 -4.98 3.54
C GLN A 149 10.25 -4.73 3.57
N VAL A 150 10.94 -5.24 4.60
CA VAL A 150 12.41 -5.14 4.69
C VAL A 150 13.08 -5.93 3.58
N ALA A 151 12.65 -7.18 3.35
CA ALA A 151 13.21 -8.05 2.31
C ALA A 151 13.00 -7.47 0.92
N ILE A 152 11.81 -6.92 0.61
CA ILE A 152 11.52 -6.23 -0.64
C ILE A 152 12.50 -5.07 -0.83
N ARG A 153 12.63 -4.17 0.15
CA ARG A 153 13.53 -3.01 0.02
C ARG A 153 14.98 -3.41 -0.20
N ALA A 154 15.47 -4.38 0.58
CA ALA A 154 16.83 -4.89 0.42
C ALA A 154 17.02 -5.52 -0.97
N SER A 155 16.05 -6.30 -1.43
CA SER A 155 16.09 -6.96 -2.74
C SER A 155 16.10 -5.93 -3.88
N PHE A 156 15.22 -4.93 -3.87
CA PHE A 156 15.20 -3.90 -4.91
C PHE A 156 16.42 -2.99 -4.89
N GLY A 157 16.99 -2.71 -3.70
CA GLY A 157 18.26 -2.01 -3.56
C GLY A 157 19.42 -2.71 -4.27
N LEU A 158 19.40 -4.05 -4.37
CA LEU A 158 20.38 -4.85 -5.10
C LEU A 158 19.98 -5.13 -6.55
N LEU A 159 18.70 -5.41 -6.79
CA LEU A 159 18.16 -5.76 -8.11
C LEU A 159 18.24 -4.60 -9.08
N ILE A 160 18.01 -3.35 -8.64
CA ILE A 160 18.06 -2.19 -9.54
C ILE A 160 19.48 -2.03 -10.12
N PRO A 161 20.55 -1.81 -9.32
CA PRO A 161 21.89 -1.65 -9.88
C PRO A 161 22.34 -2.86 -10.71
N SER A 162 22.11 -4.08 -10.22
CA SER A 162 22.52 -5.30 -10.93
C SER A 162 21.80 -5.48 -12.27
N THR A 163 20.52 -5.12 -12.36
CA THR A 163 19.77 -5.13 -13.63
C THR A 163 20.34 -4.11 -14.60
N LEU A 164 20.66 -2.90 -14.12
CA LEU A 164 21.25 -1.87 -14.98
C LEU A 164 22.65 -2.26 -15.49
N THR A 165 23.49 -2.87 -14.65
CA THR A 165 24.77 -3.43 -15.09
C THR A 165 24.59 -4.48 -16.18
N LYS A 166 23.61 -5.37 -16.04
CA LYS A 166 23.30 -6.38 -17.07
C LYS A 166 22.81 -5.76 -18.38
N ILE A 167 22.02 -4.69 -18.31
CA ILE A 167 21.59 -3.95 -19.50
C ILE A 167 22.81 -3.30 -20.18
N ALA A 168 23.67 -2.62 -19.43
CA ALA A 168 24.90 -2.03 -19.97
C ALA A 168 25.79 -3.10 -20.64
N GLN A 169 25.96 -4.26 -20.01
CA GLN A 169 26.68 -5.40 -20.58
C GLN A 169 26.04 -5.91 -21.87
N HIS A 170 24.71 -6.02 -21.92
CA HIS A 170 24.00 -6.47 -23.13
C HIS A 170 24.16 -5.49 -24.30
N HIS A 171 24.28 -4.19 -24.01
CA HIS A 171 24.61 -3.17 -25.00
C HIS A 171 26.12 -3.12 -25.34
N GLY A 172 26.96 -4.00 -24.81
CA GLY A 172 28.40 -4.00 -25.04
C GLY A 172 29.14 -2.82 -24.39
N LEU A 173 28.56 -2.21 -23.35
CA LEU A 173 29.10 -1.04 -22.64
C LEU A 173 29.72 -1.42 -21.29
N SER A 174 30.24 -2.65 -21.16
CA SER A 174 30.79 -3.16 -19.90
C SER A 174 32.02 -2.40 -19.40
N GLU A 175 32.79 -1.81 -20.31
CA GLU A 175 34.01 -1.05 -20.00
C GLU A 175 33.73 0.45 -19.76
N GLN A 176 32.53 0.93 -20.11
CA GLN A 176 32.18 2.33 -19.91
C GLN A 176 31.70 2.57 -18.48
N ALA A 177 32.32 3.55 -17.82
CA ALA A 177 31.84 4.03 -16.53
C ALA A 177 30.48 4.72 -16.69
N TRP A 178 29.56 4.39 -15.80
CA TRP A 178 28.24 5.01 -15.71
C TRP A 178 27.85 5.22 -14.25
N GLN A 179 26.89 6.12 -14.02
CA GLN A 179 26.42 6.47 -12.70
C GLN A 179 24.90 6.41 -12.61
N LEU A 180 24.42 6.05 -11.42
CA LEU A 180 23.00 6.01 -11.08
C LEU A 180 22.69 7.06 -10.01
N LEU A 181 22.01 8.13 -10.42
CA LEU A 181 21.73 9.27 -9.57
C LEU A 181 20.23 9.35 -9.25
N GLY A 182 19.88 9.93 -8.11
CA GLY A 182 18.50 10.30 -7.79
C GLY A 182 17.96 11.36 -8.75
N GLY A 183 16.65 11.61 -8.71
CA GLY A 183 15.94 12.47 -9.67
C GLY A 183 16.41 13.93 -9.74
N SER A 184 17.07 14.42 -8.68
CA SER A 184 17.72 15.74 -8.63
C SER A 184 19.09 15.78 -9.30
N GLY A 185 19.73 14.63 -9.53
CA GLY A 185 21.09 14.53 -10.06
C GLY A 185 22.21 14.88 -9.06
N LEU A 186 21.87 15.18 -7.80
CA LEU A 186 22.84 15.59 -6.77
C LEU A 186 23.39 14.44 -5.92
N THR A 187 22.64 13.35 -5.81
CA THR A 187 22.93 12.24 -4.90
C THR A 187 22.86 10.91 -5.62
N ASP A 188 23.62 9.94 -5.14
CA ASP A 188 23.49 8.56 -5.59
C ASP A 188 22.07 8.04 -5.37
N PHE A 189 21.62 7.20 -6.29
CA PHE A 189 20.27 6.67 -6.27
C PHE A 189 19.95 5.88 -5.00
N HIS A 190 20.84 4.99 -4.56
CA HIS A 190 20.55 4.07 -3.45
C HIS A 190 20.16 4.79 -2.14
N PRO A 191 20.95 5.76 -1.62
CA PRO A 191 20.55 6.50 -0.42
C PRO A 191 19.31 7.37 -0.64
N ALA A 192 19.18 8.02 -1.80
CA ALA A 192 18.00 8.83 -2.12
C ALA A 192 16.71 8.00 -2.11
N TRP A 193 16.76 6.80 -2.70
CA TRP A 193 15.65 5.87 -2.76
C TRP A 193 15.29 5.28 -1.40
N ALA A 194 16.29 4.90 -0.60
CA ALA A 194 16.09 4.41 0.77
C ALA A 194 15.41 5.46 1.67
N ILE A 195 15.78 6.73 1.52
CA ILE A 195 15.12 7.84 2.23
C ILE A 195 13.70 8.05 1.70
N TYR A 196 13.49 7.93 0.40
CA TYR A 196 12.19 8.12 -0.23
C TYR A 196 11.15 7.14 0.33
N LEU A 197 11.48 5.84 0.41
CA LEU A 197 10.63 4.77 0.94
C LEU A 197 10.86 4.48 2.44
N ARG A 198 11.18 5.50 3.23
CA ARG A 198 11.38 5.32 4.67
C ARG A 198 10.10 4.80 5.35
N PRO A 199 10.17 3.70 6.11
CA PRO A 199 9.01 3.22 6.85
C PRO A 199 8.64 4.19 7.97
N THR A 200 7.35 4.45 8.07
CA THR A 200 6.70 5.15 9.17
C THR A 200 6.04 4.13 10.12
N SER A 201 5.49 4.62 11.23
CA SER A 201 4.85 3.80 12.25
C SER A 201 3.54 4.45 12.69
N SER A 202 2.53 3.64 13.02
CA SER A 202 1.20 4.09 13.43
C SER A 202 1.15 4.93 14.72
N ASN A 203 2.29 5.19 15.36
CA ASN A 203 2.44 6.05 16.53
C ASN A 203 3.10 7.40 16.20
N SER A 204 3.66 7.55 15.01
CA SER A 204 4.38 8.74 14.54
C SER A 204 3.81 9.26 13.21
N ASP A 205 2.62 8.80 12.83
CA ASP A 205 1.96 9.07 11.55
C ASP A 205 0.77 10.03 11.71
N ASP A 206 0.72 10.81 12.79
CA ASP A 206 -0.36 11.75 13.11
C ASP A 206 -1.77 11.14 13.01
N GLY A 207 -1.91 9.85 13.30
CA GLY A 207 -3.20 9.15 13.27
C GLY A 207 -3.68 8.76 11.88
N ARG A 208 -2.84 8.89 10.84
CA ARG A 208 -3.23 8.60 9.46
C ARG A 208 -3.64 7.15 9.24
N LEU A 209 -2.86 6.18 9.72
CA LEU A 209 -3.20 4.76 9.57
C LEU A 209 -4.47 4.41 10.37
N GLU A 210 -4.67 5.05 11.52
CA GLU A 210 -5.91 4.92 12.29
C GLU A 210 -7.11 5.44 11.49
N GLN A 211 -7.00 6.61 10.87
CA GLN A 211 -8.06 7.18 10.03
C GLN A 211 -8.38 6.29 8.84
N ILE A 212 -7.36 5.79 8.13
CA ILE A 212 -7.54 4.85 7.02
C ILE A 212 -8.22 3.58 7.51
N MET A 213 -7.80 3.03 8.65
CA MET A 213 -8.40 1.83 9.23
C MET A 213 -9.86 2.05 9.59
N ARG A 214 -10.21 3.17 10.23
CA ARG A 214 -11.60 3.53 10.55
C ARG A 214 -12.45 3.72 9.29
N ALA A 215 -11.91 4.35 8.26
CA ALA A 215 -12.60 4.50 6.97
C ALA A 215 -12.72 3.18 6.19
N SER A 216 -11.90 2.18 6.52
CA SER A 216 -11.90 0.86 5.88
C SER A 216 -12.76 -0.17 6.60
N THR A 217 -13.44 0.18 7.70
CA THR A 217 -14.32 -0.77 8.39
C THR A 217 -15.59 -1.05 7.60
N ASP A 218 -15.98 -2.31 7.55
CA ASP A 218 -17.24 -2.71 6.94
C ASP A 218 -18.44 -2.40 7.86
N PRO A 219 -19.67 -2.33 7.32
CA PRO A 219 -20.87 -2.04 8.10
C PRO A 219 -21.11 -3.01 9.26
N PHE A 220 -20.76 -4.29 9.10
CA PHE A 220 -20.90 -5.26 10.19
C PHE A 220 -19.89 -4.99 11.29
N THR A 221 -18.65 -4.58 10.99
CA THR A 221 -17.67 -4.22 12.01
C THR A 221 -18.11 -2.98 12.78
N GLU A 222 -18.49 -1.91 12.07
CA GLU A 222 -18.81 -0.62 12.66
C GLU A 222 -20.16 -0.63 13.40
N PHE A 223 -21.22 -1.10 12.74
CA PHE A 223 -22.59 -0.91 13.21
C PHE A 223 -23.43 -2.19 13.09
N ARG A 224 -23.71 -2.81 14.24
CA ARG A 224 -24.63 -3.95 14.35
C ARG A 224 -25.81 -3.62 15.24
N SER A 225 -26.40 -2.45 15.08
CA SER A 225 -27.45 -1.96 16.00
C SER A 225 -28.80 -1.85 15.30
N TYR A 226 -29.77 -2.68 15.68
CA TYR A 226 -31.10 -2.74 15.03
C TYR A 226 -32.17 -3.24 16.01
N LEU A 227 -33.44 -3.17 15.63
CA LEU A 227 -34.55 -3.69 16.43
C LEU A 227 -34.85 -5.12 15.99
N TRP A 228 -34.86 -6.08 16.92
CA TRP A 228 -35.32 -7.45 16.65
C TRP A 228 -36.84 -7.54 16.63
N ALA A 229 -37.51 -6.71 17.42
CA ALA A 229 -38.96 -6.58 17.44
C ALA A 229 -39.34 -5.15 17.85
N ASP A 230 -40.36 -4.59 17.20
CA ASP A 230 -41.04 -3.37 17.58
C ASP A 230 -42.55 -3.60 17.49
N ILE A 231 -43.15 -3.92 18.62
CA ILE A 231 -44.57 -4.28 18.76
C ILE A 231 -45.17 -3.30 19.79
N PRO A 232 -46.48 -2.97 19.74
CA PRO A 232 -47.10 -2.17 20.80
C PRO A 232 -46.71 -2.66 22.20
N LEU A 233 -46.20 -1.74 23.02
CA LEU A 233 -45.70 -1.95 24.40
C LEU A 233 -44.37 -2.71 24.55
N ILE A 234 -43.83 -3.35 23.51
CA ILE A 234 -42.61 -4.17 23.61
C ILE A 234 -41.60 -3.81 22.53
N LYS A 235 -40.37 -3.46 22.92
CA LYS A 235 -39.23 -3.26 22.01
C LYS A 235 -38.09 -4.18 22.37
N VAL A 236 -37.42 -4.74 21.37
CA VAL A 236 -36.22 -5.56 21.56
C VAL A 236 -35.04 -4.95 20.81
N PRO A 237 -34.43 -3.87 21.33
CA PRO A 237 -33.23 -3.31 20.71
C PRO A 237 -32.02 -4.22 20.90
N LYS A 238 -31.36 -4.50 19.77
CA LYS A 238 -30.02 -5.07 19.68
C LYS A 238 -29.05 -3.94 19.39
N LYS A 239 -28.01 -3.80 20.21
CA LYS A 239 -26.94 -2.81 20.03
C LYS A 239 -25.60 -3.50 19.95
N GLY A 240 -24.69 -3.03 19.10
CA GLY A 240 -23.32 -3.53 19.08
C GLY A 240 -22.49 -3.04 17.92
N GLY A 241 -21.19 -3.26 18.03
CA GLY A 241 -20.16 -2.83 17.09
C GLY A 241 -18.78 -3.27 17.56
N ALA A 242 -17.77 -3.02 16.75
CA ALA A 242 -16.37 -3.23 17.07
C ALA A 242 -15.60 -1.94 16.81
N GLU A 243 -14.60 -1.67 17.65
CA GLU A 243 -13.88 -0.41 17.67
C GLU A 243 -12.40 -0.60 17.84
N LEU A 244 -11.65 0.25 17.14
CA LEU A 244 -10.24 0.46 17.37
C LEU A 244 -10.05 1.52 18.46
N ARG A 245 -9.22 1.20 19.46
CA ARG A 245 -8.71 2.13 20.47
C ARG A 245 -7.19 2.14 20.38
N VAL A 246 -6.62 3.34 20.29
CA VAL A 246 -5.18 3.54 20.29
C VAL A 246 -4.76 4.10 21.65
N ASP A 247 -3.76 3.49 22.28
CA ASP A 247 -3.22 4.01 23.54
C ASP A 247 -2.17 5.12 23.33
N SER A 248 -1.74 5.77 24.41
CA SER A 248 -0.73 6.84 24.36
C SER A 248 0.64 6.39 23.82
N ARG A 249 0.90 5.08 23.73
CA ARG A 249 2.12 4.49 23.14
C ARG A 249 1.90 4.07 21.69
N GLY A 250 0.74 4.38 21.10
CA GLY A 250 0.36 4.02 19.74
C GLY A 250 0.05 2.54 19.53
N LYS A 251 -0.21 1.78 20.60
CA LYS A 251 -0.64 0.37 20.47
C LYS A 251 -2.12 0.29 20.14
N TRP A 252 -2.45 -0.63 19.26
CA TRP A 252 -3.82 -0.85 18.81
C TRP A 252 -4.51 -1.90 19.68
N HIS A 253 -5.71 -1.55 20.13
CA HIS A 253 -6.58 -2.38 20.93
C HIS A 253 -7.91 -2.50 20.22
N TRP A 254 -8.31 -3.72 19.89
CA TRP A 254 -9.61 -3.97 19.29
C TRP A 254 -10.60 -4.42 20.36
N GLN A 255 -11.79 -3.82 20.34
CA GLN A 255 -12.84 -4.08 21.31
C GLN A 255 -14.16 -4.30 20.58
N ALA A 256 -14.93 -5.30 20.99
CA ALA A 256 -16.26 -5.55 20.45
C ALA A 256 -17.27 -5.74 21.59
N LEU A 257 -18.47 -5.24 21.38
CA LEU A 257 -19.57 -5.29 22.34
C LEU A 257 -20.88 -5.52 21.60
N ASP A 258 -21.71 -6.43 22.10
CA ASP A 258 -23.05 -6.69 21.60
C ASP A 258 -24.00 -6.92 22.78
N THR A 259 -25.16 -6.25 22.78
CA THR A 259 -26.16 -6.36 23.82
C THR A 259 -27.57 -6.39 23.26
N VAL A 260 -28.46 -7.08 23.96
CA VAL A 260 -29.89 -7.15 23.65
C VAL A 260 -30.68 -6.97 24.93
N THR A 261 -31.67 -6.09 24.87
CA THR A 261 -32.62 -5.85 25.97
C THR A 261 -34.04 -5.97 25.48
N LEU A 262 -34.92 -6.48 26.35
CA LEU A 262 -36.37 -6.38 26.21
C LEU A 262 -36.81 -5.13 26.96
N GLU A 263 -37.31 -4.12 26.26
CA GLU A 263 -37.87 -2.90 26.83
C GLU A 263 -39.41 -3.02 26.81
N VAL A 264 -40.03 -3.11 27.99
CA VAL A 264 -41.49 -3.13 28.13
C VAL A 264 -41.97 -1.74 28.58
N LYS A 265 -42.78 -1.09 27.75
CA LYS A 265 -43.24 0.28 27.98
C LYS A 265 -44.05 0.35 29.28
N GLY A 266 -43.64 1.26 30.19
CA GLY A 266 -44.33 1.50 31.46
C GLY A 266 -44.06 0.47 32.56
N VAL A 267 -43.22 -0.55 32.31
CA VAL A 267 -42.97 -1.63 33.29
C VAL A 267 -41.48 -1.72 33.63
N ALA A 268 -40.67 -2.38 32.80
CA ALA A 268 -39.29 -2.68 33.12
C ALA A 268 -38.46 -3.01 31.87
N ASN A 269 -37.13 -2.97 32.02
CA ASN A 269 -36.18 -3.39 30.99
C ASN A 269 -35.46 -4.66 31.45
N TYR A 270 -35.49 -5.72 30.64
CA TYR A 270 -34.86 -6.99 30.95
C TYR A 270 -33.65 -7.24 30.05
N SER A 271 -32.51 -7.61 30.62
CA SER A 271 -31.34 -7.99 29.83
C SER A 271 -31.58 -9.37 29.20
N LEU A 272 -31.64 -9.48 27.88
CA LEU A 272 -31.80 -10.77 27.21
C LEU A 272 -30.43 -11.41 26.91
N GLY A 273 -29.49 -10.64 26.37
CA GLY A 273 -28.17 -11.15 25.98
C GLY A 273 -27.11 -10.08 26.00
N TRP A 274 -25.86 -10.51 26.18
CA TRP A 274 -24.69 -9.64 26.14
C TRP A 274 -23.44 -10.41 25.70
N GLY A 275 -22.50 -9.73 25.07
CA GLY A 275 -21.23 -10.28 24.64
C GLY A 275 -20.21 -9.16 24.56
N ALA A 276 -18.98 -9.47 24.94
CA ALA A 276 -17.87 -8.54 24.82
C ALA A 276 -16.58 -9.33 24.61
N ALA A 277 -15.77 -8.89 23.65
CA ALA A 277 -14.51 -9.51 23.29
C ALA A 277 -13.46 -8.44 23.04
N THR A 278 -12.23 -8.65 23.52
CA THR A 278 -11.14 -7.69 23.34
C THR A 278 -9.84 -8.36 22.93
N LYS A 279 -9.05 -7.64 22.15
CA LYS A 279 -7.63 -7.89 21.90
C LYS A 279 -6.86 -6.68 22.41
N GLY A 280 -6.05 -6.87 23.46
CA GLY A 280 -5.40 -5.78 24.19
C GLY A 280 -6.15 -5.39 25.47
N ASN A 281 -6.51 -4.12 25.59
CA ASN A 281 -7.14 -3.55 26.77
C ASN A 281 -8.61 -3.98 26.91
N ARG A 282 -9.05 -4.18 28.15
CA ARG A 282 -10.45 -4.44 28.48
C ARG A 282 -11.29 -3.18 28.25
N ILE A 283 -12.56 -3.35 27.93
CA ILE A 283 -13.52 -2.25 27.86
C ILE A 283 -13.80 -1.80 29.29
N THR A 284 -13.56 -0.51 29.56
CA THR A 284 -13.79 0.13 30.87
C THR A 284 -14.91 1.15 30.81
N HIS A 285 -15.08 1.83 29.67
CA HIS A 285 -16.08 2.85 29.42
C HIS A 285 -16.78 2.61 28.09
N ILE A 286 -18.03 3.07 27.97
CA ILE A 286 -18.84 3.03 26.75
C ILE A 286 -19.40 4.43 26.54
N GLY A 287 -18.79 5.16 25.60
CA GLY A 287 -19.19 6.47 25.12
C GLY A 287 -20.44 6.42 24.23
N LYS A 288 -20.93 7.60 23.82
CA LYS A 288 -22.21 7.75 23.10
C LYS A 288 -22.20 7.09 21.72
N GLU A 289 -21.12 7.30 20.98
CA GLU A 289 -20.92 6.75 19.64
C GLU A 289 -20.41 5.30 19.69
N ASP A 290 -20.02 4.85 20.89
CA ASP A 290 -19.29 3.60 21.02
C ASP A 290 -20.12 2.37 20.66
N PHE A 291 -19.48 1.41 19.97
CA PHE A 291 -20.00 0.09 19.62
C PHE A 291 -21.36 0.18 18.90
N GLY A 292 -21.39 0.94 17.80
CA GLY A 292 -22.61 1.15 17.02
C GLY A 292 -23.68 1.91 17.81
N HIS A 293 -23.29 2.99 18.49
CA HIS A 293 -24.18 3.80 19.34
C HIS A 293 -24.80 3.05 20.53
N SER A 294 -24.08 2.08 21.12
CA SER A 294 -24.57 1.34 22.29
C SER A 294 -24.74 2.25 23.50
N GLY A 295 -23.83 3.20 23.70
CA GLY A 295 -23.89 4.22 24.76
C GLY A 295 -24.72 5.47 24.43
N GLY A 296 -25.34 5.51 23.25
CA GLY A 296 -26.19 6.63 22.80
C GLY A 296 -27.60 6.62 23.37
N LYS A 297 -28.60 6.99 22.56
CA LYS A 297 -30.02 7.08 22.97
C LYS A 297 -30.49 5.77 23.64
N GLY A 298 -31.04 5.88 24.85
CA GLY A 298 -31.52 4.74 25.64
C GLY A 298 -30.44 3.98 26.44
N ALA A 299 -29.18 4.44 26.47
CA ALA A 299 -28.11 3.76 27.21
C ALA A 299 -28.39 3.61 28.72
N LYS A 300 -29.09 4.57 29.33
CA LYS A 300 -29.53 4.46 30.74
C LYS A 300 -30.36 3.20 30.98
N ARG A 301 -31.27 2.85 30.06
CA ARG A 301 -32.11 1.64 30.13
C ARG A 301 -31.31 0.34 29.95
N ARG A 302 -30.14 0.42 29.30
CA ARG A 302 -29.23 -0.70 29.02
C ARG A 302 -28.05 -0.79 29.99
N ARG A 303 -27.99 0.06 31.02
CA ARG A 303 -26.85 0.11 31.96
C ARG A 303 -26.54 -1.26 32.58
N ASP A 304 -27.56 -2.04 32.91
CA ASP A 304 -27.37 -3.35 33.52
C ASP A 304 -26.85 -4.41 32.56
N VAL A 305 -27.31 -4.39 31.29
CA VAL A 305 -26.78 -5.30 30.28
C VAL A 305 -25.34 -4.95 29.91
N HIS A 306 -25.00 -3.66 29.86
CA HIS A 306 -23.62 -3.20 29.67
C HIS A 306 -22.72 -3.69 30.81
N LYS A 307 -23.12 -3.49 32.08
CA LYS A 307 -22.36 -3.99 33.24
C LYS A 307 -22.11 -5.50 33.16
N LYS A 308 -23.13 -6.28 32.77
CA LYS A 308 -23.00 -7.74 32.60
C LYS A 308 -22.01 -8.08 31.46
N ALA A 309 -22.06 -7.34 30.35
CA ALA A 309 -21.12 -7.47 29.24
C ALA A 309 -19.68 -7.22 29.69
N LEU A 310 -19.43 -6.10 30.37
CA LEU A 310 -18.09 -5.71 30.84
C LEU A 310 -17.53 -6.70 31.87
N ARG A 311 -18.38 -7.24 32.76
CA ARG A 311 -17.96 -8.27 33.74
C ARG A 311 -17.59 -9.59 33.07
N THR A 312 -18.28 -9.96 31.99
CA THR A 312 -18.10 -11.26 31.32
C THR A 312 -17.26 -11.18 30.04
N GLN A 313 -16.63 -10.04 29.77
CA GLN A 313 -15.83 -9.83 28.58
C GLN A 313 -14.64 -10.81 28.50
N ARG A 314 -14.35 -11.29 27.30
CA ARG A 314 -13.25 -12.21 27.02
C ARG A 314 -12.08 -11.46 26.38
N LYS A 315 -10.91 -11.53 27.02
CA LYS A 315 -9.65 -11.07 26.41
C LYS A 315 -9.07 -12.24 25.61
N LEU A 316 -8.95 -12.07 24.29
CA LEU A 316 -8.55 -13.11 23.34
C LEU A 316 -7.15 -12.90 22.74
N GLY A 317 -6.46 -11.84 23.15
CA GLY A 317 -5.09 -11.58 22.72
C GLY A 317 -4.49 -10.34 23.37
N ASN A 318 -3.22 -10.12 23.12
CA ASN A 318 -2.50 -8.91 23.52
C ASN A 318 -2.68 -7.80 22.47
N SER A 319 -2.38 -6.58 22.86
CA SER A 319 -2.43 -5.44 21.94
C SER A 319 -1.41 -5.59 20.83
N VAL A 320 -1.72 -5.01 19.68
CA VAL A 320 -0.78 -4.95 18.57
C VAL A 320 0.15 -3.76 18.82
N GLY A 321 1.45 -3.99 18.71
CA GLY A 321 2.43 -2.90 18.75
C GLY A 321 2.21 -1.91 17.60
N PRO A 322 2.93 -0.77 17.59
CA PRO A 322 2.84 0.17 16.49
C PRO A 322 3.10 -0.53 15.15
N LEU A 323 2.18 -0.36 14.19
CA LEU A 323 2.27 -0.98 12.89
C LEU A 323 3.25 -0.18 12.03
N ARG A 324 4.35 -0.80 11.60
CA ARG A 324 5.36 -0.18 10.72
C ARG A 324 5.01 -0.33 9.24
N TYR A 325 4.69 0.74 8.55
CA TYR A 325 4.26 0.70 7.14
C TYR A 325 5.01 1.75 6.33
N ILE A 326 4.89 1.75 4.99
CA ILE A 326 5.54 2.77 4.15
C ILE A 326 4.47 3.66 3.57
N ASP A 327 4.57 4.96 3.79
CA ASP A 327 3.60 5.90 3.25
C ASP A 327 4.25 7.24 2.97
N ARG A 328 3.68 7.98 2.04
CA ARG A 328 4.08 9.32 1.66
C ARG A 328 2.81 10.16 1.58
N ARG A 329 2.81 11.26 2.30
CA ARG A 329 1.66 12.16 2.38
C ARG A 329 1.69 13.15 1.24
N ASP A 330 0.53 13.33 0.62
CA ASP A 330 0.10 14.52 -0.14
C ASP A 330 1.19 15.11 -1.04
N PHE A 331 1.93 14.23 -1.71
CA PHE A 331 3.11 14.63 -2.47
C PHE A 331 2.74 14.88 -3.93
N ALA A 332 3.16 16.04 -4.42
CA ALA A 332 2.80 16.54 -5.75
C ALA A 332 3.49 15.73 -6.86
N PRO A 333 3.00 15.78 -8.11
CA PRO A 333 3.67 15.14 -9.24
C PRO A 333 5.15 15.53 -9.42
N SER A 334 5.52 16.75 -9.01
CA SER A 334 6.91 17.22 -9.00
C SER A 334 7.82 16.50 -8.00
N GLU A 335 7.23 15.84 -7.00
CA GLU A 335 7.94 15.11 -5.93
C GLU A 335 7.95 13.59 -6.19
N TRP A 336 7.38 13.16 -7.31
CA TRP A 336 7.46 11.76 -7.71
C TRP A 336 8.91 11.37 -7.98
N PRO A 337 9.33 10.17 -7.51
CA PRO A 337 10.71 9.81 -7.53
C PRO A 337 11.14 9.51 -8.97
N ALA A 338 12.33 9.99 -9.29
CA ALA A 338 12.98 9.79 -10.57
C ALA A 338 14.41 9.33 -10.36
N VAL A 339 15.00 8.85 -11.44
CA VAL A 339 16.37 8.35 -11.52
C VAL A 339 17.02 8.90 -12.78
N ILE A 340 18.31 9.18 -12.70
CA ILE A 340 19.12 9.64 -13.81
C ILE A 340 20.23 8.62 -14.03
N VAL A 341 20.35 8.14 -15.26
CA VAL A 341 21.47 7.32 -15.72
C VAL A 341 22.40 8.21 -16.52
N ARG A 342 23.67 8.23 -16.13
CA ARG A 342 24.71 9.08 -16.74
C ARG A 342 25.83 8.22 -17.29
N PHE A 343 26.11 8.37 -18.58
CA PHE A 343 27.30 7.88 -19.26
C PHE A 343 28.17 9.06 -19.71
N ALA A 344 29.39 8.79 -20.16
CA ALA A 344 30.19 9.77 -20.89
C ALA A 344 29.48 10.19 -22.19
N GLY A 345 28.89 11.39 -22.22
CA GLY A 345 28.24 11.95 -23.40
C GLY A 345 26.77 11.55 -23.63
N ALA A 346 26.15 10.82 -22.70
CA ALA A 346 24.72 10.50 -22.75
C ALA A 346 24.08 10.55 -21.35
N VAL A 347 22.85 11.05 -21.28
CA VAL A 347 22.10 11.17 -20.03
C VAL A 347 20.64 10.83 -20.31
N ALA A 348 20.08 9.98 -19.47
CA ALA A 348 18.67 9.62 -19.51
C ALA A 348 18.03 9.83 -18.14
N LYS A 349 16.77 10.26 -18.13
CA LYS A 349 15.96 10.40 -16.92
C LYS A 349 14.66 9.63 -17.09
N ALA A 350 14.29 8.88 -16.06
CA ALA A 350 13.00 8.24 -15.97
C ALA A 350 12.48 8.39 -14.54
N GLY A 351 11.18 8.30 -14.37
CA GLY A 351 10.55 8.35 -13.06
C GLY A 351 9.32 7.49 -13.00
N VAL A 352 8.66 7.55 -11.85
CA VAL A 352 7.36 6.91 -11.68
C VAL A 352 6.26 7.94 -11.68
N SER A 353 5.11 7.56 -12.20
CA SER A 353 3.88 8.32 -12.12
C SER A 353 2.76 7.50 -11.52
N PHE A 354 1.88 8.17 -10.77
CA PHE A 354 0.67 7.55 -10.24
C PHE A 354 -0.50 7.93 -11.13
N SER A 355 -1.19 6.93 -11.65
CA SER A 355 -2.39 7.15 -12.44
C SER A 355 -3.37 6.02 -12.25
N ARG A 356 -4.64 6.37 -12.03
CA ARG A 356 -5.78 5.45 -12.02
C ARG A 356 -6.59 5.64 -13.30
N PRO A 357 -6.39 4.80 -14.33
CA PRO A 357 -7.17 4.90 -15.56
C PRO A 357 -8.65 4.65 -15.28
N SER A 358 -9.50 5.64 -15.55
CA SER A 358 -10.95 5.54 -15.34
C SER A 358 -11.61 4.47 -16.22
N SER A 359 -11.02 4.14 -17.37
CA SER A 359 -11.47 3.09 -18.27
C SER A 359 -11.30 1.68 -17.70
N LEU A 360 -10.27 1.45 -16.88
CA LEU A 360 -9.94 0.14 -16.32
C LEU A 360 -10.37 0.01 -14.85
N PHE A 361 -10.24 1.09 -14.09
CA PHE A 361 -10.49 1.12 -12.65
C PHE A 361 -11.42 2.30 -12.30
N PRO A 362 -12.66 2.32 -12.81
CA PRO A 362 -13.59 3.40 -12.53
C PRO A 362 -13.84 3.50 -11.02
N ARG A 363 -14.01 4.73 -10.54
CA ARG A 363 -14.50 5.00 -9.19
C ARG A 363 -15.95 5.43 -9.27
N GLU A 364 -16.76 4.95 -8.34
CA GLU A 364 -18.18 5.29 -8.24
C GLU A 364 -18.39 6.79 -7.92
N ASP A 365 -17.51 7.35 -7.09
CA ASP A 365 -17.52 8.76 -6.68
C ASP A 365 -17.01 9.74 -7.75
N ARG A 366 -16.40 9.24 -8.83
CA ARG A 366 -15.75 10.03 -9.90
C ARG A 366 -14.67 11.01 -9.40
N ILE A 367 -14.17 10.84 -8.18
CA ILE A 367 -13.13 11.71 -7.61
C ILE A 367 -11.76 11.23 -8.12
N GLN A 368 -10.89 12.18 -8.47
CA GLN A 368 -9.50 11.84 -8.84
C GLN A 368 -8.75 11.31 -7.62
N GLU A 369 -8.17 10.14 -7.78
CA GLU A 369 -7.37 9.54 -6.71
C GLU A 369 -5.99 10.18 -6.63
N GLN A 370 -5.64 10.67 -5.45
CA GLN A 370 -4.30 11.19 -5.16
C GLN A 370 -3.29 10.06 -5.05
N ALA A 371 -2.04 10.37 -5.40
CA ALA A 371 -0.93 9.45 -5.27
C ALA A 371 -0.79 8.93 -3.83
N ASN A 372 -0.72 7.60 -3.69
CA ASN A 372 -0.64 6.97 -2.39
C ASN A 372 0.11 5.62 -2.47
N LEU A 373 0.53 5.13 -1.31
CA LEU A 373 1.13 3.80 -1.16
C LEU A 373 0.11 2.81 -0.56
N PHE A 374 -1.15 2.89 -0.96
CA PHE A 374 -2.19 1.90 -0.63
C PHE A 374 -2.85 1.31 -1.88
N ASN A 375 -2.64 1.93 -3.05
CA ASN A 375 -3.11 1.46 -4.33
C ASN A 375 -1.93 1.21 -5.28
N PRO A 376 -1.82 0.00 -5.88
CA PRO A 376 -0.69 -0.40 -6.70
C PRO A 376 -0.84 0.11 -8.14
N LEU A 377 -0.87 1.42 -8.32
CA LEU A 377 -1.12 2.09 -9.60
C LEU A 377 0.05 2.96 -10.06
N TRP A 378 1.25 2.65 -9.56
CA TRP A 378 2.50 3.29 -9.99
C TRP A 378 2.97 2.70 -11.31
N GLN A 379 3.34 3.58 -12.24
CA GLN A 379 3.79 3.27 -13.59
C GLN A 379 5.12 3.94 -13.85
N ALA A 380 5.93 3.38 -14.75
CA ALA A 380 7.18 3.98 -15.16
C ALA A 380 6.97 4.90 -16.36
N GLU A 381 7.71 5.99 -16.42
CA GLU A 381 7.70 6.91 -17.54
C GLU A 381 9.09 7.49 -17.80
N LEU A 382 9.41 7.71 -19.08
CA LEU A 382 10.56 8.52 -19.46
C LEU A 382 10.25 9.99 -19.18
N GLN A 383 11.25 10.70 -18.64
CA GLN A 383 11.10 12.10 -18.26
C GLN A 383 12.19 12.94 -18.92
N SER A 384 11.85 14.16 -19.31
CA SER A 384 12.85 15.10 -19.81
C SER A 384 13.71 15.67 -18.66
N LEU A 385 14.97 15.98 -18.97
CA LEU A 385 15.84 16.71 -18.06
C LEU A 385 15.36 18.16 -17.92
N THR A 386 15.07 18.57 -16.69
CA THR A 386 14.74 19.97 -16.35
C THR A 386 15.96 20.87 -16.56
N PRO A 387 15.79 22.19 -16.75
CA PRO A 387 16.91 23.13 -16.84
C PRO A 387 17.86 23.05 -15.63
N GLN A 388 17.30 22.87 -14.42
CA GLN A 388 18.07 22.67 -13.19
C GLN A 388 18.92 21.40 -13.24
N ASN A 389 18.35 20.27 -13.67
CA ASN A 389 19.10 19.02 -13.81
C ASN A 389 20.25 19.17 -14.81
N LYS A 390 20.02 19.86 -15.93
CA LYS A 390 21.07 20.13 -16.93
C LYS A 390 22.22 20.97 -16.33
N LEU A 391 21.89 22.00 -15.55
CA LEU A 391 22.89 22.83 -14.88
C LEU A 391 23.73 22.01 -13.88
N ILE A 392 23.09 21.26 -13.00
CA ILE A 392 23.76 20.41 -12.00
C ILE A 392 24.71 19.42 -12.67
N LEU A 393 24.22 18.68 -13.67
CA LEU A 393 25.01 17.68 -14.37
C LEU A 393 26.19 18.29 -15.15
N SER A 394 26.04 19.54 -15.65
CA SER A 394 27.12 20.26 -16.34
C SER A 394 28.25 20.70 -15.40
N GLN A 395 27.93 21.05 -14.15
CA GLN A 395 28.93 21.46 -13.16
C GLN A 395 29.75 20.27 -12.68
N VAL A 396 29.13 19.10 -12.51
CA VAL A 396 29.83 17.87 -12.15
C VAL A 396 30.79 17.43 -13.27
N ASN A 397 30.40 17.59 -14.55
CA ASN A 397 31.29 17.26 -15.68
C ASN A 397 32.60 18.07 -15.68
N HIS A 398 32.60 19.30 -15.18
CA HIS A 398 33.83 20.11 -15.10
C HIS A 398 34.80 19.63 -14.01
N VAL A 399 34.28 19.05 -12.93
CA VAL A 399 35.10 18.53 -11.82
C VAL A 399 35.78 17.21 -12.21
N ASP A 400 35.03 16.28 -12.82
CA ASP A 400 35.56 14.99 -13.28
C ASP A 400 36.62 15.16 -14.40
N ALA A 401 36.45 16.19 -15.26
CA ALA A 401 37.41 16.50 -16.32
C ALA A 401 38.72 17.14 -15.81
N GLN A 402 38.66 17.96 -14.76
CA GLN A 402 39.87 18.54 -14.15
C GLN A 402 40.68 17.51 -13.36
N SER A 403 40.02 16.57 -12.67
CA SER A 403 40.68 15.48 -11.95
C SER A 403 41.41 14.49 -12.88
N ASN A 404 40.88 14.22 -14.08
CA ASN A 404 41.54 13.35 -15.07
C ASN A 404 42.63 14.05 -15.89
N SER A 405 42.77 15.38 -15.79
CA SER A 405 43.82 16.15 -16.48
C SER A 405 45.10 16.33 -15.65
N GLN A 406 45.10 15.87 -14.40
CA GLN A 406 46.21 15.97 -13.46
C GLN A 406 46.90 14.63 -13.14
N ASN A 407 46.55 13.55 -13.85
CA ASN A 407 47.22 12.24 -13.75
C ASN A 407 47.91 11.85 -15.06
#